data_AF-A0A958UA44-F1
#
_entry.id   AF-A0A958UA44-F1
#
_cell.length_a   1.000
_cell.length_b   1.000
_cell.length_c   1.000
_cell.angle_alpha   90.00
_cell.angle_beta   90.00
_cell.angle_gamma   90.00
#
_symmetry.space_group_name_H-M   'P 1'
#
loop_
_entity.id
_entity.type
_entity.pdbx_description
1 polymer ?
#
loop_
_entity_poly.entity_id
_entity_poly.type
_entity_poly.pdbx_seq_one_letter_code
_entity_poly.pdbx_strand_id
1 'polypeptide(L)'
;MTVAQWFIFFLILQVIHFLGTWKLYVKAGRKAWEAIVPVYNAIVLMKIINRPTWWVILLFVPIVNLLMFPIVWVETIRSFGRNSRPETFLVILTLGFYIFYVNYVLNVEYVQDRNLNPRSKAGEWVSSIAFAVIAATLVHTYFMQPYTIPSSSLEKTLLIGDFLFVSKFHYGARAPMTSVALPMVHDTIPFLKTKSYLFSDDYPKRNSSILNKFQLPYFRFPAIQKIERNDIVVFNQPADTLLDMNDFHPDRNYYKPIDKKTNLVKRCVAIAGDSLEIRDGYIYINGDKTTYNDRAKIQYNFYVNTAGQSISPSLLRNRYNVREGGQMRDGNYMLTLTDEEADRLAKNPSVKSIEKSMQPKGVDGNVFPHVASLGWNTDNFGPIYIPQKGATVKLTKETLPFYKRIISEYEHNNLIVNGDEIMINGNVTDSYTFQQDYYWMMGDNRQNSLDARAWGYVPFDHVVGKPVFIWLSIEKNAKGLEKIRWDRMFTTVGGEGKPVSYFKYFLIVLAAWFVFDFFRKRKKAQS
;
A
#
# COMPACT_ATOMS: atom_id res chain seq x y z
N MET A 1 -7.50 -13.11 14.93
CA MET A 1 -7.36 -14.54 15.30
C MET A 1 -5.88 -14.90 15.41
N THR A 2 -5.49 -15.88 16.23
CA THR A 2 -4.11 -16.40 16.24
C THR A 2 -3.87 -17.37 15.08
N VAL A 3 -2.61 -17.69 14.78
CA VAL A 3 -2.25 -18.72 13.76
C VAL A 3 -2.92 -20.06 14.08
N ALA A 4 -2.94 -20.46 15.35
CA ALA A 4 -3.60 -21.69 15.80
C ALA A 4 -5.11 -21.67 15.55
N GLN A 5 -5.79 -20.56 15.86
CA GLN A 5 -7.22 -20.40 15.60
C GLN A 5 -7.53 -20.48 14.10
N TRP A 6 -6.66 -19.91 13.27
CA TRP A 6 -6.82 -19.97 11.81
C TRP A 6 -6.60 -21.39 11.27
N PHE A 7 -5.62 -22.11 11.81
CA PHE A 7 -5.40 -23.52 11.47
C PHE A 7 -6.59 -24.41 11.85
N ILE A 8 -7.18 -24.21 13.04
CA ILE A 8 -8.40 -24.90 13.46
C ILE A 8 -9.56 -24.57 12.52
N PHE A 9 -9.76 -23.29 12.18
CA PHE A 9 -10.77 -22.87 11.22
C PHE A 9 -10.59 -23.55 9.86
N PHE A 10 -9.36 -23.62 9.37
CA PHE A 10 -9.02 -24.33 8.14
C PHE A 10 -9.40 -25.82 8.22
N LEU A 11 -9.08 -26.51 9.32
CA LEU A 11 -9.45 -27.93 9.51
C LEU A 11 -10.97 -28.14 9.52
N ILE A 12 -11.73 -27.25 10.18
CA ILE A 12 -13.19 -27.28 10.18
C ILE A 12 -13.72 -27.18 8.74
N LEU A 13 -13.18 -26.26 7.93
CA LEU A 13 -13.56 -26.14 6.52
C LEU A 13 -13.25 -27.42 5.73
N GLN A 14 -12.14 -28.11 6.02
CA GLN A 14 -11.82 -29.39 5.37
C GLN A 14 -12.83 -30.49 5.74
N VAL A 15 -13.26 -30.55 7.00
CA VAL A 15 -14.31 -31.50 7.43
C VAL A 15 -15.64 -31.19 6.74
N ILE A 16 -16.04 -29.91 6.68
CA ILE A 16 -17.27 -29.49 5.97
C ILE A 16 -17.17 -29.87 4.49
N HIS A 17 -16.03 -29.61 3.85
CA HIS A 17 -15.81 -29.98 2.45
C HIS A 17 -15.93 -31.50 2.24
N PHE A 18 -15.26 -32.29 3.08
CA PHE A 18 -15.32 -33.75 3.04
C PHE A 18 -16.76 -34.24 3.15
N LEU A 19 -17.49 -33.83 4.20
CA LEU A 19 -18.87 -34.24 4.44
C LEU A 19 -19.80 -33.85 3.28
N GLY A 20 -19.55 -32.70 2.65
CA GLY A 20 -20.33 -32.22 1.52
C GLY A 20 -20.03 -32.93 0.19
N THR A 21 -18.89 -33.59 0.02
CA THR A 21 -18.43 -34.02 -1.32
C THR A 21 -17.99 -35.48 -1.43
N TRP A 22 -17.74 -36.20 -0.35
CA TRP A 22 -17.13 -37.54 -0.44
C TRP A 22 -17.93 -38.55 -1.29
N LYS A 23 -19.28 -38.49 -1.30
CA LYS A 23 -20.08 -39.38 -2.16
C LYS A 23 -20.01 -38.96 -3.63
N LEU A 24 -19.91 -37.66 -3.90
CA LEU A 24 -19.64 -37.16 -5.26
C LEU A 24 -18.30 -37.67 -5.80
N TYR A 25 -17.26 -37.74 -4.95
CA TYR A 25 -15.98 -38.36 -5.35
C TYR A 25 -16.17 -39.83 -5.73
N VAL A 26 -16.90 -40.61 -4.91
CA VAL A 26 -17.22 -42.01 -5.23
C VAL A 26 -18.00 -42.14 -6.54
N LYS A 27 -19.01 -41.29 -6.75
CA LYS A 27 -19.78 -41.23 -8.01
C LYS A 27 -18.91 -40.88 -9.23
N ALA A 28 -17.80 -40.18 -9.03
CA ALA A 28 -16.81 -39.87 -10.07
C ALA A 28 -15.69 -40.93 -10.18
N GLY A 29 -15.87 -42.12 -9.58
CA GLY A 29 -14.89 -43.21 -9.64
C GLY A 29 -13.64 -43.00 -8.75
N ARG A 30 -13.71 -42.10 -7.76
CA ARG A 30 -12.62 -41.79 -6.82
C ARG A 30 -12.85 -42.46 -5.46
N LYS A 31 -11.81 -42.57 -4.63
CA LYS A 31 -11.96 -43.16 -3.29
C LYS A 31 -12.43 -42.09 -2.30
N ALA A 32 -13.30 -42.45 -1.35
CA ALA A 32 -13.89 -41.50 -0.40
C ALA A 32 -12.83 -40.75 0.44
N TRP A 33 -11.75 -41.44 0.85
CA TRP A 33 -10.66 -40.82 1.62
C TRP A 33 -9.94 -39.71 0.85
N GLU A 34 -10.00 -39.72 -0.50
CA GLU A 34 -9.36 -38.66 -1.29
C GLU A 34 -10.01 -37.30 -1.05
N ALA A 35 -11.26 -37.26 -0.55
CA ALA A 35 -11.97 -36.02 -0.22
C ALA A 35 -11.56 -35.43 1.14
N ILE A 36 -10.91 -36.19 2.04
CA ILE A 36 -10.56 -35.70 3.39
C ILE A 36 -9.14 -35.15 3.49
N VAL A 37 -8.21 -35.66 2.66
CA VAL A 37 -6.80 -35.25 2.72
C VAL A 37 -6.67 -33.82 2.18
N PRO A 38 -6.32 -32.81 3.00
CA PRO A 38 -6.25 -31.43 2.55
C PRO A 38 -5.27 -31.26 1.39
N VAL A 39 -5.55 -30.30 0.50
CA VAL A 39 -4.80 -30.05 -0.76
C VAL A 39 -4.97 -31.16 -1.79
N TYR A 40 -4.78 -32.43 -1.42
CA TYR A 40 -5.00 -33.57 -2.32
C TYR A 40 -6.46 -33.65 -2.76
N ASN A 41 -7.40 -33.43 -1.84
CA ASN A 41 -8.82 -33.33 -2.14
C ASN A 41 -9.10 -32.26 -3.20
N ALA A 42 -8.55 -31.06 -3.06
CA ALA A 42 -8.71 -29.98 -4.03
C ALA A 42 -8.12 -30.35 -5.40
N ILE A 43 -6.96 -31.02 -5.45
CA ILE A 43 -6.35 -31.50 -6.71
C ILE A 43 -7.28 -32.52 -7.40
N VAL A 44 -7.82 -33.49 -6.64
CA VAL A 44 -8.74 -34.50 -7.17
C VAL A 44 -10.05 -33.84 -7.62
N LEU A 45 -10.58 -32.88 -6.85
CA LEU A 45 -11.76 -32.12 -7.22
C LEU A 45 -11.58 -31.37 -8.53
N MET A 46 -10.43 -30.70 -8.73
CA MET A 46 -10.14 -30.01 -10.01
C MET A 46 -10.21 -30.98 -11.19
N LYS A 47 -9.70 -32.21 -11.03
CA LYS A 47 -9.82 -33.26 -12.06
C LYS A 47 -11.27 -33.66 -12.29
N ILE A 48 -12.06 -33.88 -11.23
CA ILE A 48 -13.49 -34.21 -11.31
C ILE A 48 -14.23 -33.11 -12.09
N ILE A 49 -14.01 -31.84 -11.78
CA ILE A 49 -14.71 -30.72 -12.43
C ILE A 49 -14.11 -30.29 -13.78
N ASN A 50 -13.13 -31.05 -14.29
CA ASN A 50 -12.40 -30.78 -15.52
C ASN A 50 -11.75 -29.37 -15.55
N ARG A 51 -11.09 -28.99 -14.46
CA ARG A 51 -10.34 -27.73 -14.33
C ARG A 51 -8.84 -27.99 -14.11
N PRO A 52 -7.96 -27.05 -14.48
CA PRO A 52 -6.53 -27.20 -14.26
C PRO A 52 -6.19 -27.38 -12.78
N THR A 53 -5.33 -28.33 -12.45
CA THR A 53 -4.93 -28.61 -11.06
C THR A 53 -4.22 -27.43 -10.39
N TRP A 54 -3.58 -26.55 -11.17
CA TRP A 54 -2.93 -25.34 -10.64
C TRP A 54 -3.92 -24.35 -10.01
N TRP A 55 -5.23 -24.43 -10.32
CA TRP A 55 -6.27 -23.62 -9.66
C TRP A 55 -6.31 -23.83 -8.16
N VAL A 56 -5.82 -24.98 -7.67
CA VAL A 56 -5.66 -25.26 -6.24
C VAL A 56 -4.87 -24.14 -5.55
N ILE A 57 -3.82 -23.60 -6.19
CA ILE A 57 -3.03 -22.49 -5.64
C ILE A 57 -3.93 -21.27 -5.35
N LEU A 58 -4.85 -20.95 -6.26
CA LEU A 58 -5.74 -19.79 -6.10
C LEU A 58 -6.73 -19.95 -4.93
N LEU A 59 -7.02 -21.19 -4.49
CA LEU A 59 -7.86 -21.46 -3.32
C LEU A 59 -7.16 -21.14 -1.99
N PHE A 60 -5.83 -21.00 -2.01
CA PHE A 60 -5.03 -20.65 -0.83
C PHE A 60 -4.53 -19.21 -0.84
N VAL A 61 -4.74 -18.46 -1.93
CA VAL A 61 -4.39 -17.03 -2.01
C VAL A 61 -5.52 -16.21 -1.38
N PRO A 62 -5.28 -15.48 -0.26
CA PRO A 62 -6.32 -14.68 0.38
C PRO A 62 -6.97 -13.68 -0.58
N ILE A 63 -8.28 -13.45 -0.40
CA ILE A 63 -9.19 -12.66 -1.26
C ILE A 63 -9.48 -13.32 -2.61
N VAL A 64 -8.45 -13.86 -3.28
CA VAL A 64 -8.64 -14.60 -4.54
C VAL A 64 -9.44 -15.88 -4.28
N ASN A 65 -9.16 -16.57 -3.19
CA ASN A 65 -9.89 -17.76 -2.77
C ASN A 65 -11.40 -17.51 -2.61
N LEU A 66 -11.80 -16.34 -2.09
CA LEU A 66 -13.21 -15.95 -1.94
C LEU A 66 -13.93 -15.82 -3.28
N LEU A 67 -13.22 -15.46 -4.35
CA LEU A 67 -13.77 -15.43 -5.71
C LEU A 67 -13.76 -16.82 -6.36
N MET A 68 -12.78 -17.65 -6.03
CA MET A 68 -12.63 -18.99 -6.59
C MET A 68 -13.61 -20.00 -6.00
N PHE A 69 -13.92 -19.94 -4.70
CA PHE A 69 -14.83 -20.90 -4.06
C PHE A 69 -16.23 -20.94 -4.71
N PRO A 70 -16.91 -19.80 -4.97
CA PRO A 70 -18.18 -19.80 -5.70
C PRO A 70 -18.08 -20.46 -7.08
N ILE A 71 -16.99 -20.22 -7.80
CA ILE A 71 -16.75 -20.86 -9.11
C ILE A 71 -16.63 -22.37 -8.92
N VAL A 72 -15.79 -22.83 -7.98
CA VAL A 72 -15.61 -24.27 -7.71
C VAL A 72 -16.91 -24.93 -7.28
N TRP A 73 -17.73 -24.27 -6.46
CA TRP A 73 -19.04 -24.81 -6.03
C TRP A 73 -20.00 -24.99 -7.20
N VAL A 74 -20.11 -23.97 -8.06
CA VAL A 74 -20.94 -24.03 -9.27
C VAL A 74 -20.46 -25.12 -10.22
N GLU A 75 -19.14 -25.22 -10.43
CA GLU A 75 -18.55 -26.21 -11.32
C GLU A 75 -18.66 -27.64 -10.77
N THR A 76 -18.67 -27.79 -9.44
CA THR A 76 -18.93 -29.07 -8.77
C THR A 76 -20.33 -29.56 -9.12
N ILE A 77 -21.39 -28.78 -8.85
CA ILE A 77 -22.77 -29.23 -9.11
C ILE A 77 -23.02 -29.49 -10.60
N ARG A 78 -22.40 -28.69 -11.49
CA ARG A 78 -22.53 -28.87 -12.96
C ARG A 78 -21.90 -30.15 -13.47
N SER A 79 -20.83 -30.62 -12.83
CA SER A 79 -20.16 -31.89 -13.15
C SER A 79 -21.00 -33.11 -12.76
N PHE A 80 -22.07 -32.90 -11.98
CA PHE A 80 -23.10 -33.89 -11.64
C PHE A 80 -24.45 -33.55 -12.30
N GLY A 81 -24.42 -32.91 -13.48
CA GLY A 81 -25.61 -32.65 -14.30
C GLY A 81 -26.46 -31.45 -13.88
N ARG A 82 -26.17 -30.80 -12.74
CA ARG A 82 -26.98 -29.70 -12.21
C ARG A 82 -26.57 -28.37 -12.83
N ASN A 83 -27.21 -28.03 -13.95
CA ASN A 83 -26.84 -26.90 -14.81
C ASN A 83 -27.87 -25.75 -14.83
N SER A 84 -28.95 -25.84 -14.04
CA SER A 84 -30.01 -24.84 -14.08
C SER A 84 -29.59 -23.52 -13.38
N ARG A 85 -30.18 -22.40 -13.81
CA ARG A 85 -29.93 -21.08 -13.21
C ARG A 85 -30.35 -21.01 -11.73
N PRO A 86 -31.52 -21.53 -11.32
CA PRO A 86 -31.91 -21.52 -9.91
C PRO A 86 -30.90 -22.26 -9.02
N GLU A 87 -30.36 -23.39 -9.49
CA GLU A 87 -29.37 -24.16 -8.72
C GLU A 87 -28.02 -23.48 -8.64
N THR A 88 -27.59 -22.82 -9.73
CA THR A 88 -26.40 -21.97 -9.72
C THR A 88 -26.54 -20.85 -8.69
N PHE A 89 -27.73 -20.23 -8.61
CA PHE A 89 -28.00 -19.21 -7.60
C PHE A 89 -28.06 -19.78 -6.19
N LEU A 90 -28.74 -20.92 -5.99
CA LEU A 90 -28.87 -21.58 -4.70
C LEU A 90 -27.52 -21.99 -4.12
N VAL A 91 -26.61 -22.55 -4.94
CA VAL A 91 -25.30 -22.96 -4.43
C VAL A 91 -24.44 -21.77 -4.01
N ILE A 92 -24.56 -20.62 -4.69
CA ILE A 92 -23.86 -19.40 -4.29
C ILE A 92 -24.49 -18.80 -3.03
N LEU A 93 -25.82 -18.65 -3.00
CA LEU A 93 -26.57 -18.06 -1.89
C LEU A 93 -26.36 -18.85 -0.60
N THR A 94 -26.29 -20.18 -0.69
CA THR A 94 -26.05 -21.06 0.45
C THR A 94 -24.56 -21.26 0.75
N LEU A 95 -23.66 -20.47 0.17
CA LEU A 95 -22.21 -20.59 0.39
C LEU A 95 -21.67 -22.02 0.19
N GLY A 96 -22.19 -22.72 -0.83
CA GLY A 96 -21.81 -24.09 -1.15
C GLY A 96 -22.60 -25.18 -0.42
N PHE A 97 -23.43 -24.86 0.58
CA PHE A 97 -24.18 -25.89 1.32
C PHE A 97 -25.20 -26.65 0.46
N TYR A 98 -25.67 -26.08 -0.65
CA TYR A 98 -26.49 -26.82 -1.64
C TYR A 98 -25.80 -28.09 -2.17
N ILE A 99 -24.45 -28.16 -2.15
CA ILE A 99 -23.72 -29.36 -2.54
C ILE A 99 -24.08 -30.56 -1.65
N PHE A 100 -24.40 -30.35 -0.36
CA PHE A 100 -24.89 -31.43 0.51
C PHE A 100 -26.18 -32.05 -0.03
N TYR A 101 -27.11 -31.23 -0.51
CA TYR A 101 -28.34 -31.72 -1.12
C TYR A 101 -28.07 -32.56 -2.38
N VAL A 102 -27.14 -32.10 -3.23
CA VAL A 102 -26.68 -32.87 -4.41
C VAL A 102 -25.97 -34.17 -4.02
N ASN A 103 -25.17 -34.15 -2.95
CA ASN A 103 -24.36 -35.27 -2.49
C ASN A 103 -25.19 -36.38 -1.82
N TYR A 104 -26.22 -36.03 -1.04
CA TYR A 104 -27.00 -36.98 -0.24
C TYR A 104 -28.41 -37.27 -0.76
N VAL A 105 -29.09 -36.29 -1.36
CA VAL A 105 -30.53 -36.40 -1.66
C VAL A 105 -30.78 -36.67 -3.13
N LEU A 106 -30.09 -35.96 -4.02
CA LEU A 106 -30.31 -36.13 -5.46
C LEU A 106 -29.62 -37.40 -5.98
N ASN A 107 -30.34 -38.13 -6.83
CA ASN A 107 -29.73 -39.12 -7.70
C ASN A 107 -29.04 -38.40 -8.86
N VAL A 108 -27.71 -38.42 -8.88
CA VAL A 108 -26.89 -37.70 -9.86
C VAL A 108 -25.79 -38.62 -10.37
N GLU A 109 -25.49 -38.49 -11.65
CA GLU A 109 -24.41 -39.19 -12.33
C GLU A 109 -23.26 -38.22 -12.64
N TYR A 110 -22.03 -38.73 -12.62
CA TYR A 110 -20.86 -37.95 -12.97
C TYR A 110 -20.78 -37.78 -14.49
N VAL A 111 -20.69 -36.53 -14.95
CA VAL A 111 -20.53 -36.20 -16.37
C VAL A 111 -19.02 -36.07 -16.65
N GLN A 112 -18.42 -37.15 -17.13
CA GLN A 112 -17.02 -37.18 -17.51
C GLN A 112 -16.74 -36.20 -18.67
N ASP A 113 -15.57 -35.55 -18.65
CA ASP A 113 -15.08 -34.63 -19.70
C ASP A 113 -16.09 -33.55 -20.10
N ARG A 114 -16.86 -33.06 -19.11
CA ARG A 114 -17.88 -32.02 -19.32
C ARG A 114 -17.30 -30.82 -20.08
N ASN A 115 -18.03 -30.37 -21.10
CA ASN A 115 -17.72 -29.15 -21.82
C ASN A 115 -17.79 -27.93 -20.87
N LEU A 116 -16.68 -27.20 -20.82
CA LEU A 116 -16.48 -26.05 -19.93
C LEU A 116 -17.05 -24.75 -20.50
N ASN A 117 -17.42 -24.74 -21.77
CA ASN A 117 -17.98 -23.57 -22.44
C ASN A 117 -19.38 -23.27 -21.91
N PRO A 118 -19.67 -22.02 -21.53
CA PRO A 118 -21.00 -21.64 -21.10
C PRO A 118 -22.05 -21.87 -22.19
N ARG A 119 -23.20 -22.44 -21.82
CA ARG A 119 -24.31 -22.76 -22.76
C ARG A 119 -25.06 -21.53 -23.29
N SER A 120 -24.69 -20.33 -22.86
CA SER A 120 -25.37 -19.08 -23.24
C SER A 120 -24.37 -17.94 -23.35
N LYS A 121 -24.66 -16.99 -24.25
CA LYS A 121 -23.87 -15.76 -24.42
C LYS A 121 -23.70 -14.99 -23.10
N ALA A 122 -24.76 -14.91 -22.29
CA ALA A 122 -24.68 -14.28 -20.97
C ALA A 122 -23.70 -15.00 -20.03
N GLY A 123 -23.68 -16.34 -20.05
CA GLY A 123 -22.74 -17.13 -19.24
C GLY A 123 -21.28 -16.97 -19.71
N GLU A 124 -21.05 -16.83 -21.01
CA GLU A 124 -19.72 -16.55 -21.59
C GLU A 124 -19.18 -15.21 -21.12
N TRP A 125 -20.02 -14.17 -21.14
CA TRP A 125 -19.69 -12.85 -20.63
C TRP A 125 -19.39 -12.86 -19.13
N VAL A 126 -20.25 -13.51 -18.33
CA VAL A 126 -20.05 -13.65 -16.87
C VAL A 126 -18.76 -14.39 -16.55
N SER A 127 -18.46 -15.49 -17.25
CA SER A 127 -17.21 -16.24 -17.04
C SER A 127 -15.97 -15.41 -17.37
N SER A 128 -16.02 -14.66 -18.47
CA SER A 128 -14.91 -13.81 -18.91
C SER A 128 -14.64 -12.68 -17.91
N ILE A 129 -15.71 -12.05 -17.39
CA ILE A 129 -15.59 -11.02 -16.35
C ILE A 129 -15.09 -11.62 -15.04
N ALA A 130 -15.62 -12.76 -14.60
CA ALA A 130 -15.16 -13.40 -13.38
C ALA A 130 -13.65 -13.68 -13.42
N PHE A 131 -13.15 -14.21 -14.53
CA PHE A 131 -11.73 -14.44 -14.74
C PHE A 131 -10.93 -13.12 -14.73
N ALA A 132 -11.40 -12.10 -15.43
CA ALA A 132 -10.76 -10.78 -15.45
C ALA A 132 -10.70 -10.15 -14.05
N VAL A 133 -11.77 -10.25 -13.26
CA VAL A 133 -11.84 -9.76 -11.88
C VAL A 133 -10.87 -10.53 -10.98
N ILE A 134 -10.77 -11.85 -11.12
CA ILE A 134 -9.80 -12.67 -10.37
C ILE A 134 -8.37 -12.25 -10.70
N ALA A 135 -8.04 -12.15 -11.99
CA ALA A 135 -6.71 -11.74 -12.44
C ALA A 135 -6.37 -10.32 -11.96
N ALA A 136 -7.29 -9.36 -12.13
CA ALA A 136 -7.11 -7.99 -11.65
C ALA A 136 -6.94 -7.94 -10.12
N THR A 137 -7.74 -8.71 -9.37
CA THR A 137 -7.64 -8.80 -7.91
C THR A 137 -6.29 -9.38 -7.48
N LEU A 138 -5.82 -10.45 -8.13
CA LEU A 138 -4.51 -11.05 -7.85
C LEU A 138 -3.39 -10.04 -8.11
N VAL A 139 -3.40 -9.38 -9.28
CA VAL A 139 -2.40 -8.38 -9.67
C VAL A 139 -2.40 -7.20 -8.71
N HIS A 140 -3.56 -6.59 -8.45
CA HIS A 140 -3.68 -5.43 -7.56
C HIS A 140 -3.34 -5.75 -6.11
N THR A 141 -3.67 -6.96 -5.64
CA THR A 141 -3.41 -7.35 -4.25
C THR A 141 -1.94 -7.65 -4.02
N TYR A 142 -1.27 -8.40 -4.91
CA TYR A 142 0.05 -8.96 -4.63
C TYR A 142 1.19 -8.48 -5.54
N PHE A 143 0.89 -7.95 -6.72
CA PHE A 143 1.92 -7.60 -7.70
C PHE A 143 2.14 -6.09 -7.78
N MET A 144 1.10 -5.38 -8.23
CA MET A 144 1.21 -3.97 -8.60
C MET A 144 -0.12 -3.26 -8.41
N GLN A 145 -0.10 -2.10 -7.78
CA GLN A 145 -1.30 -1.28 -7.57
C GLN A 145 -1.07 0.14 -8.12
N PRO A 146 -2.05 0.72 -8.84
CA PRO A 146 -1.98 2.10 -9.26
C PRO A 146 -2.28 3.05 -8.09
N TYR A 147 -1.52 4.15 -8.01
CA TYR A 147 -1.72 5.25 -7.07
C TYR A 147 -1.65 6.59 -7.78
N THR A 148 -2.31 7.61 -7.24
CA THR A 148 -2.21 8.98 -7.73
C THR A 148 -1.48 9.82 -6.69
N ILE A 149 -0.69 10.81 -7.12
CA ILE A 149 -0.07 11.81 -6.25
C ILE A 149 -0.99 13.04 -6.12
N PRO A 150 -1.64 13.23 -4.95
CA PRO A 150 -2.56 14.36 -4.76
C PRO A 150 -1.88 15.59 -4.15
N SER A 151 -0.71 15.47 -3.52
CA SER A 151 -0.06 16.52 -2.73
C SER A 151 1.43 16.71 -3.09
N SER A 152 1.99 17.86 -2.71
CA SER A 152 3.34 18.33 -3.09
C SER A 152 4.48 17.87 -2.17
N SER A 153 4.23 16.95 -1.24
CA SER A 153 5.26 16.52 -0.27
C SER A 153 6.53 15.91 -0.88
N LEU A 154 6.45 15.42 -2.13
CA LEU A 154 7.58 14.93 -2.92
C LEU A 154 7.77 15.75 -4.22
N GLU A 155 7.27 16.99 -4.28
CA GLU A 155 7.29 17.83 -5.49
C GLU A 155 8.67 17.86 -6.15
N LYS A 156 8.71 18.03 -7.47
CA LYS A 156 9.86 17.87 -8.39
C LYS A 156 10.41 16.44 -8.51
N THR A 157 10.43 15.64 -7.45
CA THR A 157 10.71 14.19 -7.55
C THR A 157 9.48 13.47 -8.11
N LEU A 158 8.34 13.61 -7.43
CA LEU A 158 7.01 13.15 -7.83
C LEU A 158 6.04 14.34 -7.78
N LEU A 159 5.45 14.68 -8.92
CA LEU A 159 4.59 15.84 -9.05
C LEU A 159 3.14 15.54 -8.71
N ILE A 160 2.41 16.54 -8.23
CA ILE A 160 0.94 16.46 -8.19
C ILE A 160 0.41 16.11 -9.59
N GLY A 161 -0.44 15.08 -9.64
CA GLY A 161 -1.01 14.54 -10.87
C GLY A 161 -0.17 13.44 -11.53
N ASP A 162 0.96 13.03 -10.95
CA ASP A 162 1.62 11.77 -11.34
C ASP A 162 0.76 10.57 -10.91
N PHE A 163 0.64 9.59 -11.81
CA PHE A 163 0.01 8.31 -11.58
C PHE A 163 1.08 7.23 -11.60
N LEU A 164 1.21 6.53 -10.48
CA LEU A 164 2.27 5.59 -10.19
C LEU A 164 1.76 4.16 -10.29
N PHE A 165 2.62 3.28 -10.76
CA PHE A 165 2.56 1.88 -10.42
C PHE A 165 3.51 1.59 -9.25
N VAL A 166 2.93 1.00 -8.21
CA VAL A 166 3.64 0.60 -7.00
C VAL A 166 3.74 -0.90 -6.97
N SER A 167 4.97 -1.41 -7.00
CA SER A 167 5.24 -2.82 -6.87
C SER A 167 5.19 -3.25 -5.40
N LYS A 168 4.37 -4.25 -5.11
CA LYS A 168 4.19 -4.80 -3.76
C LYS A 168 5.21 -5.89 -3.43
N PHE A 169 5.70 -6.61 -4.45
CA PHE A 169 6.63 -7.71 -4.26
C PHE A 169 8.07 -7.25 -3.95
N HIS A 170 8.46 -6.02 -4.31
CA HIS A 170 9.80 -5.48 -3.99
C HIS A 170 10.13 -5.61 -2.50
N TYR A 171 9.22 -5.16 -1.64
CA TYR A 171 9.35 -5.26 -0.18
C TYR A 171 8.51 -6.39 0.42
N GLY A 172 8.16 -7.39 -0.39
CA GLY A 172 7.31 -8.53 0.00
C GLY A 172 5.83 -8.14 0.06
N ALA A 173 5.00 -8.79 -0.73
CA ALA A 173 3.58 -8.46 -0.77
C ALA A 173 2.90 -8.89 0.53
N ARG A 174 2.20 -7.97 1.20
CA ARG A 174 1.36 -8.31 2.37
C ARG A 174 -0.01 -8.81 1.95
N ALA A 175 -0.53 -9.82 2.64
CA ALA A 175 -1.92 -10.22 2.49
C ALA A 175 -2.85 -9.16 3.10
N PRO A 176 -4.03 -8.91 2.51
CA PRO A 176 -5.05 -8.08 3.13
C PRO A 176 -5.43 -8.63 4.52
N MET A 177 -5.62 -7.75 5.49
CA MET A 177 -5.98 -8.10 6.85
C MET A 177 -7.50 -8.02 7.05
N THR A 178 -8.15 -7.11 6.35
CA THR A 178 -9.59 -6.92 6.43
C THR A 178 -10.32 -7.98 5.60
N SER A 179 -10.96 -8.98 6.25
CA SER A 179 -11.63 -10.09 5.54
C SER A 179 -12.92 -9.68 4.82
N VAL A 180 -13.64 -8.71 5.39
CA VAL A 180 -14.93 -8.23 4.87
C VAL A 180 -14.80 -6.76 4.51
N ALA A 181 -14.69 -6.49 3.22
CA ALA A 181 -14.65 -5.15 2.66
C ALA A 181 -15.30 -5.13 1.27
N LEU A 182 -15.79 -3.96 0.86
CA LEU A 182 -16.19 -3.75 -0.52
C LEU A 182 -14.97 -3.84 -1.44
N PRO A 183 -15.04 -4.63 -2.52
CA PRO A 183 -13.94 -4.79 -3.44
C PRO A 183 -13.59 -3.45 -4.11
N MET A 184 -12.29 -3.20 -4.27
CA MET A 184 -11.74 -1.99 -4.90
C MET A 184 -12.08 -0.66 -4.19
N VAL A 185 -12.64 -0.69 -2.98
CA VAL A 185 -12.88 0.50 -2.15
C VAL A 185 -11.94 0.48 -0.94
N HIS A 186 -11.16 1.56 -0.77
CA HIS A 186 -10.12 1.61 0.27
C HIS A 186 -10.72 1.87 1.65
N ASP A 187 -11.27 3.06 1.90
CA ASP A 187 -11.71 3.48 3.23
C ASP A 187 -13.23 3.67 3.31
N THR A 188 -13.78 4.60 2.53
CA THR A 188 -15.18 5.03 2.60
C THR A 188 -15.95 4.69 1.33
N ILE A 189 -17.19 4.22 1.47
CA ILE A 189 -18.09 3.97 0.34
C ILE A 189 -18.46 5.32 -0.29
N PRO A 190 -18.21 5.52 -1.60
CA PRO A 190 -18.61 6.73 -2.30
C PRO A 190 -20.11 7.01 -2.11
N PHE A 191 -20.48 8.28 -1.97
CA PHE A 191 -21.85 8.78 -1.76
C PHE A 191 -22.48 8.44 -0.40
N LEU A 192 -22.31 7.21 0.10
CA LEU A 192 -22.87 6.78 1.39
C LEU A 192 -22.08 7.30 2.60
N LYS A 193 -20.81 7.70 2.42
CA LYS A 193 -19.93 8.23 3.48
C LYS A 193 -19.78 7.30 4.70
N THR A 194 -20.02 6.01 4.53
CA THR A 194 -19.84 4.97 5.55
C THR A 194 -18.60 4.14 5.28
N LYS A 195 -18.10 3.41 6.28
CA LYS A 195 -16.93 2.54 6.14
C LYS A 195 -17.17 1.48 5.07
N SER A 196 -16.19 1.27 4.20
CA SER A 196 -16.20 0.22 3.18
C SER A 196 -15.82 -1.16 3.72
N TYR A 197 -15.62 -1.30 5.03
CA TYR A 197 -15.13 -2.50 5.69
C TYR A 197 -15.75 -2.70 7.07
N LEU A 198 -15.75 -3.96 7.51
CA LEU A 198 -16.24 -4.35 8.83
C LEU A 198 -15.13 -4.18 9.88
N PHE A 199 -15.23 -3.10 10.68
CA PHE A 199 -14.31 -2.83 11.79
C PHE A 199 -14.92 -1.85 12.79
N SER A 200 -14.72 -2.11 14.08
CA SER A 200 -15.11 -1.24 15.18
C SER A 200 -13.92 -0.37 15.60
N ASP A 201 -14.13 0.95 15.59
CA ASP A 201 -13.15 1.95 16.03
C ASP A 201 -13.28 2.31 17.53
N ASP A 202 -14.11 1.58 18.29
CA ASP A 202 -14.26 1.71 19.73
C ASP A 202 -12.99 1.19 20.43
N TYR A 203 -12.10 2.12 20.78
CA TYR A 203 -10.77 1.81 21.32
C TYR A 203 -10.80 0.96 22.59
N PRO A 204 -11.60 1.26 23.63
CA PRO A 204 -11.78 0.38 24.78
C PRO A 204 -12.14 -1.07 24.42
N LYS A 205 -12.86 -1.29 23.32
CA LYS A 205 -13.31 -2.61 22.86
C LYS A 205 -12.49 -3.18 21.71
N ARG A 206 -11.35 -2.57 21.34
CA ARG A 206 -10.56 -2.97 20.17
C ARG A 206 -10.18 -4.46 20.16
N ASN A 207 -9.96 -5.04 21.35
CA ASN A 207 -9.57 -6.43 21.56
C ASN A 207 -10.76 -7.39 21.80
N SER A 208 -11.93 -6.88 22.17
CA SER A 208 -13.11 -7.69 22.52
C SER A 208 -14.20 -7.66 21.45
N SER A 209 -14.18 -6.66 20.56
CA SER A 209 -15.18 -6.46 19.51
C SER A 209 -15.24 -7.65 18.54
N ILE A 210 -16.46 -8.17 18.33
CA ILE A 210 -16.72 -9.24 17.36
C ILE A 210 -16.35 -8.81 15.94
N LEU A 211 -16.58 -7.53 15.59
CA LEU A 211 -16.24 -6.99 14.27
C LEU A 211 -14.73 -7.07 14.00
N ASN A 212 -13.92 -6.79 15.02
CA ASN A 212 -12.45 -6.82 14.89
C ASN A 212 -11.90 -8.25 14.83
N LYS A 213 -12.68 -9.27 15.21
CA LYS A 213 -12.29 -10.68 15.05
C LYS A 213 -12.26 -11.14 13.59
N PHE A 214 -12.94 -10.43 12.68
CA PHE A 214 -12.91 -10.68 11.23
C PHE A 214 -11.65 -10.13 10.54
N GLN A 215 -10.58 -9.86 11.30
CA GLN A 215 -9.28 -9.48 10.76
C GLN A 215 -8.37 -10.71 10.67
N LEU A 216 -7.77 -10.92 9.50
CA LEU A 216 -6.75 -11.93 9.27
C LEU A 216 -5.45 -11.54 9.99
N PRO A 217 -4.70 -12.54 10.50
CA PRO A 217 -3.35 -12.30 11.00
C PRO A 217 -2.49 -11.62 9.93
N TYR A 218 -1.56 -10.80 10.37
CA TYR A 218 -0.57 -10.21 9.47
C TYR A 218 0.24 -11.33 8.79
N PHE A 219 0.34 -11.24 7.46
CA PHE A 219 1.17 -12.13 6.66
C PHE A 219 1.81 -11.34 5.52
N ARG A 220 3.09 -11.58 5.27
CA ARG A 220 3.85 -10.99 4.16
C ARG A 220 4.64 -12.07 3.44
N PHE A 221 4.56 -12.08 2.12
CA PHE A 221 5.40 -12.91 1.27
C PHE A 221 6.87 -12.45 1.35
N PRO A 222 7.84 -13.33 1.04
CA PRO A 222 9.25 -12.94 0.95
C PRO A 222 9.46 -11.74 0.03
N ALA A 223 10.31 -10.82 0.47
CA ALA A 223 10.71 -9.66 -0.31
C ALA A 223 11.85 -10.03 -1.27
N ILE A 224 11.88 -9.41 -2.45
CA ILE A 224 13.03 -9.55 -3.37
C ILE A 224 14.19 -8.61 -3.00
N GLN A 225 13.91 -7.56 -2.23
CA GLN A 225 14.92 -6.62 -1.72
C GLN A 225 14.51 -6.04 -0.38
N LYS A 226 15.48 -5.51 0.37
CA LYS A 226 15.20 -4.72 1.57
C LYS A 226 14.93 -3.26 1.17
N ILE A 227 14.36 -2.48 2.10
CA ILE A 227 14.26 -1.04 1.94
C ILE A 227 15.65 -0.45 2.19
N GLU A 228 16.09 0.40 1.28
CA GLU A 228 17.37 1.09 1.39
C GLU A 228 17.15 2.58 1.66
N ARG A 229 18.17 3.25 2.21
CA ARG A 229 18.17 4.72 2.30
C ARG A 229 18.00 5.29 0.89
N ASN A 230 17.32 6.42 0.79
CA ASN A 230 16.91 7.09 -0.45
C ASN A 230 15.77 6.42 -1.25
N ASP A 231 15.29 5.23 -0.89
CA ASP A 231 14.16 4.65 -1.60
C ASP A 231 12.88 5.48 -1.41
N ILE A 232 12.09 5.63 -2.47
CA ILE A 232 10.70 6.09 -2.34
C ILE A 232 9.86 4.89 -1.93
N VAL A 233 9.05 5.06 -0.89
CA VAL A 233 8.26 3.98 -0.29
C VAL A 233 6.82 4.43 -0.14
N VAL A 234 5.89 3.55 -0.51
CA VAL A 234 4.47 3.68 -0.20
C VAL A 234 4.18 2.87 1.04
N PHE A 235 3.49 3.47 2.01
CA PHE A 235 3.19 2.88 3.29
C PHE A 235 1.86 3.43 3.82
N ASN A 236 1.27 2.73 4.78
CA ASN A 236 0.12 3.24 5.51
C ASN A 236 0.59 4.18 6.64
N GLN A 237 -0.01 5.36 6.78
CA GLN A 237 0.34 6.30 7.83
C GLN A 237 0.17 5.66 9.21
N PRO A 238 1.23 5.46 10.01
CA PRO A 238 1.14 4.72 11.26
C PRO A 238 0.23 5.37 12.30
N ALA A 239 0.17 6.70 12.28
CA ALA A 239 -0.59 7.51 13.23
C ALA A 239 -1.97 7.96 12.75
N ASP A 240 -2.52 7.35 11.70
CA ASP A 240 -3.82 7.74 11.15
C ASP A 240 -4.95 7.60 12.19
N THR A 241 -5.52 8.74 12.57
CA THR A 241 -6.73 8.87 13.40
C THR A 241 -7.81 9.67 12.68
N LEU A 242 -7.63 9.98 11.39
CA LEU A 242 -8.51 10.88 10.63
C LEU A 242 -9.60 10.09 9.92
N LEU A 243 -10.81 10.65 9.81
CA LEU A 243 -11.83 10.14 8.88
C LEU A 243 -11.46 10.49 7.43
N ASP A 244 -10.99 11.72 7.22
CA ASP A 244 -10.52 12.25 5.93
C ASP A 244 -9.13 12.86 6.13
N MET A 245 -8.16 12.48 5.30
CA MET A 245 -6.80 13.03 5.37
C MET A 245 -6.74 14.53 5.03
N ASN A 246 -7.80 15.10 4.45
CA ASN A 246 -7.90 16.54 4.20
C ASN A 246 -8.54 17.32 5.34
N ASP A 247 -9.06 16.65 6.37
CA ASP A 247 -9.61 17.25 7.58
C ASP A 247 -8.74 16.90 8.80
N PHE A 248 -7.98 17.88 9.26
CA PHE A 248 -7.04 17.72 10.38
C PHE A 248 -7.67 18.00 11.75
N HIS A 249 -8.98 18.28 11.81
CA HIS A 249 -9.71 18.53 13.05
C HIS A 249 -10.96 17.64 13.13
N PRO A 250 -10.79 16.30 13.13
CA PRO A 250 -11.93 15.41 13.22
C PRO A 250 -12.63 15.56 14.58
N ASP A 251 -13.93 15.27 14.61
CA ASP A 251 -14.75 15.28 15.82
C ASP A 251 -14.25 14.30 16.89
N ARG A 252 -13.57 13.22 16.48
CA ARG A 252 -12.91 12.24 17.34
C ARG A 252 -11.80 11.49 16.59
N ASN A 253 -11.09 10.61 17.29
CA ASN A 253 -10.11 9.70 16.67
C ASN A 253 -10.80 8.50 16.02
N TYR A 254 -10.47 8.24 14.75
CA TYR A 254 -10.94 7.10 13.96
C TYR A 254 -9.87 6.03 13.83
N TYR A 255 -10.01 4.94 14.58
CA TYR A 255 -9.10 3.79 14.46
C TYR A 255 -9.44 2.94 13.24
N LYS A 256 -8.40 2.56 12.49
CA LYS A 256 -8.50 1.77 11.26
C LYS A 256 -7.54 0.56 11.31
N PRO A 257 -7.90 -0.58 10.70
CA PRO A 257 -6.95 -1.66 10.48
C PRO A 257 -5.83 -1.18 9.54
N ILE A 258 -4.64 -1.78 9.66
CA ILE A 258 -3.41 -1.31 8.98
C ILE A 258 -3.61 -1.18 7.47
N ASP A 259 -4.31 -2.12 6.85
CA ASP A 259 -4.58 -2.14 5.40
C ASP A 259 -5.64 -1.14 4.94
N LYS A 260 -6.31 -0.44 5.86
CA LYS A 260 -7.32 0.60 5.60
C LYS A 260 -6.90 1.99 6.02
N LYS A 261 -5.79 2.13 6.74
CA LYS A 261 -5.14 3.41 7.00
C LYS A 261 -4.73 4.11 5.71
N THR A 262 -4.57 5.41 5.79
CA THR A 262 -4.26 6.26 4.63
C THR A 262 -2.91 5.91 4.02
N ASN A 263 -2.84 5.80 2.69
CA ASN A 263 -1.60 5.52 1.99
C ASN A 263 -0.83 6.82 1.76
N LEU A 264 0.43 6.85 2.20
CA LEU A 264 1.38 7.92 1.96
C LEU A 264 2.55 7.41 1.13
N VAL A 265 3.21 8.35 0.43
CA VAL A 265 4.46 8.12 -0.27
C VAL A 265 5.48 9.15 0.20
N LYS A 266 6.67 8.67 0.56
CA LYS A 266 7.78 9.48 1.09
C LYS A 266 9.11 8.81 0.74
N ARG A 267 10.22 9.51 0.98
CA ARG A 267 11.56 8.94 0.91
C ARG A 267 11.96 8.32 2.24
N CYS A 268 12.49 7.11 2.21
CA CYS A 268 13.15 6.49 3.34
C CYS A 268 14.51 7.15 3.55
N VAL A 269 14.64 7.97 4.58
CA VAL A 269 15.89 8.70 4.85
C VAL A 269 16.78 7.95 5.85
N ALA A 270 16.18 7.15 6.73
CA ALA A 270 16.88 6.29 7.67
C ALA A 270 16.19 4.93 7.78
N ILE A 271 17.00 3.89 7.93
CA ILE A 271 16.58 2.49 8.04
C ILE A 271 16.89 1.97 9.45
N ALA A 272 16.35 0.79 9.79
CA ALA A 272 16.60 0.11 11.05
C ALA A 272 18.11 0.03 11.38
N GLY A 273 18.46 0.44 12.60
CA GLY A 273 19.83 0.48 13.11
C GLY A 273 20.52 1.84 12.99
N ASP A 274 19.94 2.78 12.23
CA ASP A 274 20.52 4.12 12.04
C ASP A 274 20.36 5.01 13.27
N SER A 275 21.31 5.93 13.45
CA SER A 275 21.12 7.16 14.20
C SER A 275 20.81 8.29 13.22
N LEU A 276 19.64 8.93 13.35
CA LEU A 276 19.22 10.04 12.51
C LEU A 276 19.30 11.37 13.27
N GLU A 277 19.88 12.36 12.64
CA GLU A 277 19.92 13.75 13.10
C GLU A 277 19.61 14.69 11.92
N ILE A 278 18.99 15.84 12.20
CA ILE A 278 18.79 16.92 11.24
C ILE A 278 19.50 18.16 11.79
N ARG A 279 20.38 18.76 10.99
CA ARG A 279 21.10 20.00 11.29
C ARG A 279 20.87 20.99 10.16
N ASP A 280 20.25 22.13 10.47
CA ASP A 280 19.93 23.18 9.48
C ASP A 280 19.21 22.63 8.23
N GLY A 281 18.28 21.71 8.46
CA GLY A 281 17.47 21.06 7.42
C GLY A 281 18.17 19.94 6.64
N TYR A 282 19.47 19.68 6.88
CA TYR A 282 20.19 18.56 6.28
C TYR A 282 20.18 17.33 7.17
N ILE A 283 20.02 16.16 6.56
CA ILE A 283 19.95 14.88 7.27
C ILE A 283 21.36 14.33 7.44
N TYR A 284 21.65 13.85 8.64
CA TYR A 284 22.86 13.14 9.01
C TYR A 284 22.47 11.75 9.52
N ILE A 285 23.10 10.71 8.97
CA ILE A 285 22.91 9.33 9.38
C ILE A 285 24.22 8.82 9.96
N ASN A 286 24.20 8.38 11.20
CA ASN A 286 25.38 7.92 11.94
C ASN A 286 26.51 8.97 11.97
N GLY A 287 26.14 10.26 11.97
CA GLY A 287 27.07 11.39 11.96
C GLY A 287 27.43 11.92 10.56
N ASP A 288 27.18 11.16 9.50
CA ASP A 288 27.53 11.53 8.12
C ASP A 288 26.36 12.20 7.38
N LYS A 289 26.64 13.28 6.66
CA LYS A 289 25.63 13.98 5.86
C LYS A 289 25.11 13.07 4.74
N THR A 290 23.78 12.91 4.64
CA THR A 290 23.15 12.07 3.62
C THR A 290 23.42 12.60 2.21
N THR A 291 23.84 11.71 1.31
CA THR A 291 23.86 11.93 -0.14
C THR A 291 22.58 11.36 -0.76
N TYR A 292 21.93 12.14 -1.62
CA TYR A 292 20.73 11.71 -2.35
C TYR A 292 21.09 11.23 -3.75
N ASN A 293 20.21 10.41 -4.34
CA ASN A 293 20.34 10.03 -5.75
C ASN A 293 20.01 11.22 -6.68
N ASP A 294 20.47 11.16 -7.93
CA ASP A 294 20.33 12.23 -8.94
C ASP A 294 18.88 12.70 -9.19
N ARG A 295 17.93 11.80 -8.90
CA ARG A 295 16.50 12.00 -9.10
C ARG A 295 15.80 12.65 -7.92
N ALA A 296 16.44 12.68 -6.75
CA ALA A 296 15.95 13.42 -5.60
C ALA A 296 16.07 14.91 -5.85
N LYS A 297 14.97 15.63 -5.64
CA LYS A 297 14.93 17.09 -5.71
C LYS A 297 14.48 17.62 -4.36
N ILE A 298 15.39 17.60 -3.39
CA ILE A 298 15.15 18.12 -2.05
C ILE A 298 14.97 19.63 -2.11
N GLN A 299 13.89 20.12 -1.50
CA GLN A 299 13.51 21.51 -1.53
C GLN A 299 13.28 22.07 -0.14
N TYR A 300 13.56 23.36 -0.03
CA TYR A 300 13.37 24.16 1.16
C TYR A 300 12.62 25.44 0.85
N ASN A 301 12.02 26.06 1.86
CA ASN A 301 11.52 27.42 1.74
C ASN A 301 12.69 28.42 1.82
N PHE A 302 12.67 29.43 0.94
CA PHE A 302 13.65 30.52 0.89
C PHE A 302 12.94 31.86 0.94
N TYR A 303 13.45 32.76 1.77
CA TYR A 303 13.14 34.17 1.70
C TYR A 303 14.03 34.81 0.63
N VAL A 304 13.41 35.46 -0.35
CA VAL A 304 14.09 36.12 -1.47
C VAL A 304 13.84 37.61 -1.39
N ASN A 305 14.87 38.35 -1.02
CA ASN A 305 14.81 39.81 -0.96
C ASN A 305 15.02 40.38 -2.37
N THR A 306 14.04 41.13 -2.86
CA THR A 306 14.10 41.84 -4.15
C THR A 306 14.02 43.36 -3.99
N ALA A 307 14.02 43.87 -2.76
CA ALA A 307 13.75 45.26 -2.43
C ALA A 307 12.46 45.79 -3.10
N GLY A 308 11.43 44.93 -3.16
CA GLY A 308 10.14 45.25 -3.78
C GLY A 308 10.11 45.16 -5.31
N GLN A 309 11.21 44.79 -5.98
CA GLN A 309 11.19 44.54 -7.42
C GLN A 309 10.42 43.26 -7.74
N SER A 310 9.44 43.37 -8.64
CA SER A 310 8.64 42.22 -9.08
C SER A 310 9.40 41.38 -10.11
N ILE A 311 9.42 40.07 -9.91
CA ILE A 311 9.91 39.09 -10.87
C ILE A 311 8.70 38.48 -11.58
N SER A 312 8.72 38.49 -12.92
CA SER A 312 7.65 37.92 -13.73
C SER A 312 7.32 36.47 -13.33
N PRO A 313 6.04 36.11 -13.10
CA PRO A 313 5.64 34.74 -12.79
C PRO A 313 6.08 33.70 -13.84
N SER A 314 6.09 34.08 -15.13
CA SER A 314 6.55 33.18 -16.19
C SER A 314 8.05 32.93 -16.10
N LEU A 315 8.83 33.93 -15.68
CA LEU A 315 10.27 33.80 -15.47
C LEU A 315 10.56 32.88 -14.27
N LEU A 316 9.86 33.09 -13.15
CA LEU A 316 9.97 32.22 -11.97
C LEU A 316 9.67 30.77 -12.33
N ARG A 317 8.56 30.51 -13.03
CA ARG A 317 8.15 29.15 -13.39
C ARG A 317 9.06 28.50 -14.42
N ASN A 318 9.38 29.19 -15.52
CA ASN A 318 10.03 28.54 -16.67
C ASN A 318 11.56 28.54 -16.57
N ARG A 319 12.16 29.61 -16.01
CA ARG A 319 13.63 29.73 -15.89
C ARG A 319 14.13 29.18 -14.56
N TYR A 320 13.42 29.46 -13.47
CA TYR A 320 13.86 29.10 -12.12
C TYR A 320 13.15 27.86 -11.56
N ASN A 321 12.14 27.34 -12.26
CA ASN A 321 11.37 26.15 -11.86
C ASN A 321 10.68 26.30 -10.50
N VAL A 322 10.22 27.52 -10.19
CA VAL A 322 9.40 27.79 -9.01
C VAL A 322 8.02 27.20 -9.22
N ARG A 323 7.60 26.32 -8.29
CA ARG A 323 6.30 25.62 -8.33
C ARG A 323 5.40 25.99 -7.16
N GLU A 324 5.99 26.35 -6.03
CA GLU A 324 5.32 26.69 -4.77
C GLU A 324 5.93 27.95 -4.16
N GLY A 325 5.13 28.62 -3.34
CA GLY A 325 5.45 29.93 -2.79
C GLY A 325 4.96 31.08 -3.66
N GLY A 326 5.28 32.30 -3.25
CA GLY A 326 4.81 33.50 -3.92
C GLY A 326 5.35 34.78 -3.30
N GLN A 327 4.86 35.90 -3.81
CA GLN A 327 5.19 37.22 -3.28
C GLN A 327 4.49 37.44 -1.93
N MET A 328 5.23 37.97 -0.97
CA MET A 328 4.77 38.38 0.35
C MET A 328 4.26 39.83 0.30
N ARG A 329 3.61 40.27 1.39
CA ARG A 329 3.03 41.63 1.49
C ARG A 329 4.06 42.75 1.40
N ASP A 330 5.31 42.48 1.78
CA ASP A 330 6.44 43.40 1.72
C ASP A 330 7.07 43.49 0.31
N GLY A 331 6.51 42.78 -0.67
CA GLY A 331 7.00 42.75 -2.05
C GLY A 331 8.14 41.77 -2.29
N ASN A 332 8.72 41.17 -1.24
CA ASN A 332 9.70 40.09 -1.32
C ASN A 332 9.00 38.75 -1.55
N TYR A 333 9.74 37.65 -1.66
CA TYR A 333 9.16 36.35 -1.95
C TYR A 333 9.50 35.30 -0.91
N MET A 334 8.55 34.41 -0.63
CA MET A 334 8.79 33.13 0.04
C MET A 334 8.59 32.03 -0.99
N LEU A 335 9.67 31.39 -1.45
CA LEU A 335 9.65 30.42 -2.55
C LEU A 335 10.17 29.06 -2.10
N THR A 336 9.58 27.99 -2.62
CA THR A 336 10.06 26.62 -2.39
C THR A 336 11.01 26.20 -3.51
N LEU A 337 12.29 26.03 -3.18
CA LEU A 337 13.38 25.82 -4.14
C LEU A 337 14.30 24.70 -3.68
N THR A 338 14.95 24.04 -4.64
CA THR A 338 16.20 23.30 -4.37
C THR A 338 17.34 24.28 -4.14
N ASP A 339 18.43 23.84 -3.51
CA ASP A 339 19.63 24.67 -3.33
C ASP A 339 20.18 25.17 -4.68
N GLU A 340 20.26 24.30 -5.70
CA GLU A 340 20.70 24.66 -7.06
C GLU A 340 19.80 25.72 -7.72
N GLU A 341 18.48 25.65 -7.49
CA GLU A 341 17.54 26.64 -8.03
C GLU A 341 17.65 27.97 -7.31
N ALA A 342 17.89 27.97 -6.00
CA ALA A 342 18.16 29.17 -5.21
C ALA A 342 19.45 29.84 -5.67
N ASP A 343 20.54 29.08 -5.87
CA ASP A 343 21.82 29.60 -6.40
C ASP A 343 21.67 30.22 -7.78
N ARG A 344 20.82 29.62 -8.63
CA ARG A 344 20.51 30.17 -9.96
C ARG A 344 19.67 31.45 -9.86
N LEU A 345 18.68 31.48 -8.96
CA LEU A 345 17.82 32.64 -8.76
C LEU A 345 18.59 33.82 -8.14
N ALA A 346 19.57 33.54 -7.26
CA ALA A 346 20.45 34.55 -6.66
C ALA A 346 21.18 35.41 -7.70
N LYS A 347 21.43 34.86 -8.90
CA LYS A 347 22.10 35.56 -10.01
C LYS A 347 21.17 36.48 -10.81
N ASN A 348 19.89 36.52 -10.48
CA ASN A 348 18.93 37.43 -11.11
C ASN A 348 19.21 38.88 -10.65
N PRO A 349 19.31 39.87 -11.55
CA PRO A 349 19.57 41.27 -11.19
C PRO A 349 18.58 41.88 -10.19
N SER A 350 17.35 41.37 -10.15
CA SER A 350 16.31 41.82 -9.21
C SER A 350 16.42 41.20 -7.82
N VAL A 351 17.30 40.22 -7.60
CA VAL A 351 17.49 39.56 -6.30
C VAL A 351 18.68 40.19 -5.58
N LYS A 352 18.46 40.63 -4.33
CA LYS A 352 19.48 41.22 -3.45
C LYS A 352 20.11 40.19 -2.53
N SER A 353 19.27 39.36 -1.91
CA SER A 353 19.70 38.21 -1.13
C SER A 353 18.68 37.09 -1.22
N ILE A 354 19.15 35.88 -0.99
CA ILE A 354 18.32 34.70 -0.84
C ILE A 354 18.80 33.94 0.38
N GLU A 355 17.88 33.68 1.30
CA GLU A 355 18.18 33.04 2.57
C GLU A 355 17.24 31.88 2.79
N LYS A 356 17.78 30.75 3.24
CA LYS A 356 16.98 29.58 3.54
C LYS A 356 16.19 29.84 4.83
N SER A 357 14.88 29.70 4.77
CA SER A 357 14.00 29.93 5.91
C SER A 357 14.00 28.70 6.81
N MET A 358 14.78 28.77 7.89
CA MET A 358 15.02 27.68 8.84
C MET A 358 14.63 28.07 10.25
N GLN A 359 14.08 27.12 11.00
CA GLN A 359 13.84 27.30 12.44
C GLN A 359 15.16 27.20 13.22
N PRO A 360 15.48 28.18 14.09
CA PRO A 360 16.69 28.14 14.90
C PRO A 360 16.74 26.90 15.81
N LYS A 361 17.95 26.38 16.04
CA LYS A 361 18.17 25.28 16.98
C LYS A 361 17.75 25.68 18.40
N GLY A 362 17.09 24.77 19.12
CA GLY A 362 16.64 24.99 20.50
C GLY A 362 15.23 25.59 20.62
N VAL A 363 14.61 25.97 19.50
CA VAL A 363 13.20 26.36 19.47
C VAL A 363 12.35 25.11 19.29
N ASP A 364 11.44 24.84 20.22
CA ASP A 364 10.49 23.73 20.13
C ASP A 364 9.52 23.93 18.95
N GLY A 365 9.57 23.01 18.00
CA GLY A 365 8.70 22.96 16.85
C GLY A 365 7.50 22.03 17.02
N ASN A 366 7.28 21.48 18.22
CA ASN A 366 6.26 20.47 18.51
C ASN A 366 6.33 19.26 17.56
N VAL A 367 7.56 18.83 17.25
CA VAL A 367 7.84 17.64 16.45
C VAL A 367 7.90 16.40 17.35
N PHE A 368 7.75 15.21 16.76
CA PHE A 368 7.92 13.94 17.47
C PHE A 368 9.24 13.92 18.27
N PRO A 369 9.27 13.47 19.54
CA PRO A 369 8.19 12.82 20.29
C PRO A 369 7.25 13.78 21.05
N HIS A 370 7.23 15.07 20.71
CA HIS A 370 6.47 16.13 21.39
C HIS A 370 6.96 16.38 22.83
N VAL A 371 8.28 16.47 22.99
CA VAL A 371 8.94 16.78 24.27
C VAL A 371 9.64 18.15 24.14
N ALA A 372 8.98 19.19 24.65
CA ALA A 372 9.43 20.58 24.48
C ALA A 372 10.86 20.84 24.99
N SER A 373 11.28 20.16 26.06
CA SER A 373 12.61 20.32 26.65
C SER A 373 13.76 19.88 25.73
N LEU A 374 13.49 19.14 24.65
CA LEU A 374 14.50 18.78 23.64
C LEU A 374 14.84 19.96 22.72
N GLY A 375 13.95 20.97 22.59
CA GLY A 375 14.13 22.09 21.68
C GLY A 375 14.27 21.66 20.21
N TRP A 376 13.68 20.52 19.84
CA TRP A 376 13.69 19.98 18.49
C TRP A 376 12.62 20.64 17.63
N ASN A 377 12.93 20.83 16.36
CA ASN A 377 12.00 21.31 15.35
C ASN A 377 12.23 20.63 13.99
N THR A 378 11.50 21.09 12.98
CA THR A 378 11.49 20.51 11.62
C THR A 378 12.85 20.54 10.92
N ASP A 379 13.71 21.49 11.30
CA ASP A 379 15.00 21.78 10.66
C ASP A 379 16.19 21.41 11.55
N ASN A 380 15.97 21.22 12.86
CA ASN A 380 16.96 20.84 13.86
C ASN A 380 16.38 19.75 14.78
N PHE A 381 16.76 18.49 14.56
CA PHE A 381 16.09 17.32 15.14
C PHE A 381 17.10 16.25 15.55
N GLY A 382 16.84 15.56 16.66
CA GLY A 382 17.65 14.42 17.06
C GLY A 382 18.95 14.79 17.81
N PRO A 383 19.90 13.86 17.93
CA PRO A 383 19.88 12.53 17.30
C PRO A 383 18.79 11.60 17.85
N ILE A 384 18.32 10.66 17.04
CA ILE A 384 17.38 9.61 17.43
C ILE A 384 17.80 8.25 16.83
N TYR A 385 17.63 7.17 17.58
CA TYR A 385 17.87 5.82 17.08
C TYR A 385 16.66 5.29 16.31
N ILE A 386 16.89 4.67 15.15
CA ILE A 386 15.86 4.01 14.35
C ILE A 386 15.81 2.53 14.74
N PRO A 387 14.72 2.06 15.38
CA PRO A 387 14.66 0.71 15.91
C PRO A 387 14.85 -0.40 14.89
N GLN A 388 15.64 -1.39 15.28
CA GLN A 388 15.91 -2.61 14.53
C GLN A 388 15.34 -3.82 15.26
N LYS A 389 14.76 -4.76 14.51
CA LYS A 389 14.26 -6.01 15.07
C LYS A 389 15.35 -6.73 15.87
N GLY A 390 15.04 -7.10 17.11
CA GLY A 390 15.94 -7.79 18.02
C GLY A 390 16.91 -6.88 18.78
N ALA A 391 17.00 -5.58 18.44
CA ALA A 391 17.76 -4.63 19.25
C ALA A 391 17.02 -4.27 20.54
N THR A 392 17.77 -4.01 21.61
CA THR A 392 17.24 -3.64 22.93
C THR A 392 17.63 -2.22 23.29
N VAL A 393 16.69 -1.46 23.84
CA VAL A 393 16.92 -0.11 24.36
C VAL A 393 16.55 -0.02 25.84
N LYS A 394 17.21 0.87 26.57
CA LYS A 394 16.84 1.21 27.95
C LYS A 394 15.60 2.11 27.96
N LEU A 395 14.63 1.79 28.80
CA LEU A 395 13.45 2.59 29.08
C LEU A 395 13.66 3.39 30.37
N THR A 396 13.48 4.69 30.24
CA THR A 396 13.56 5.70 31.30
C THR A 396 12.48 6.74 31.03
N LYS A 397 12.24 7.67 31.95
CA LYS A 397 11.32 8.78 31.73
C LYS A 397 11.71 9.62 30.50
N GLU A 398 13.00 9.72 30.22
CA GLU A 398 13.57 10.49 29.12
C GLU A 398 13.49 9.74 27.78
N THR A 399 13.68 8.41 27.78
CA THR A 399 13.69 7.61 26.55
C THR A 399 12.32 7.04 26.17
N LEU A 400 11.42 6.86 27.13
CA LEU A 400 10.09 6.29 26.89
C LEU A 400 9.26 7.09 25.87
N PRO A 401 9.27 8.44 25.84
CA PRO A 401 8.54 9.21 24.83
C PRO A 401 8.88 8.82 23.39
N PHE A 402 10.13 8.42 23.12
CA PHE A 402 10.55 7.93 21.80
C PHE A 402 9.87 6.60 21.47
N TYR A 403 9.78 5.65 22.42
CA TYR A 403 9.41 4.27 22.11
C TYR A 403 7.99 3.87 22.55
N LYS A 404 7.29 4.71 23.31
CA LYS A 404 5.94 4.45 23.84
C LYS A 404 4.99 3.91 22.77
N ARG A 405 4.92 4.58 21.61
CA ARG A 405 4.02 4.21 20.51
C ARG A 405 4.42 2.89 19.84
N ILE A 406 5.71 2.62 19.75
CA ILE A 406 6.21 1.33 19.25
C ILE A 406 5.70 0.21 20.15
N ILE A 407 5.93 0.34 21.46
CA ILE A 407 5.57 -0.67 22.44
C ILE A 407 4.06 -0.91 22.46
N SER A 408 3.26 0.16 22.56
CA SER A 408 1.82 0.04 22.81
C SER A 408 0.97 -0.12 21.55
N GLU A 409 1.26 0.64 20.49
CA GLU A 409 0.40 0.69 19.30
C GLU A 409 0.89 -0.20 18.17
N TYR A 410 2.20 -0.29 17.95
CA TYR A 410 2.77 -1.01 16.80
C TYR A 410 3.12 -2.46 17.11
N GLU A 411 3.58 -2.75 18.33
CA GLU A 411 3.91 -4.11 18.78
C GLU A 411 2.89 -4.65 19.80
N HIS A 412 1.81 -3.89 20.02
CA HIS A 412 0.59 -4.31 20.72
C HIS A 412 0.78 -4.79 22.16
N ASN A 413 1.75 -4.24 22.89
CA ASN A 413 1.96 -4.55 24.30
C ASN A 413 1.13 -3.64 25.21
N ASN A 414 0.74 -4.16 26.37
CA ASN A 414 0.15 -3.34 27.42
C ASN A 414 1.25 -2.58 28.15
N LEU A 415 1.30 -1.25 27.99
CA LEU A 415 2.26 -0.38 28.64
C LEU A 415 1.58 0.46 29.72
N ILE A 416 2.03 0.31 30.96
CA ILE A 416 1.58 1.08 32.13
C ILE A 416 2.77 1.83 32.71
N VAL A 417 2.58 3.10 33.07
CA VAL A 417 3.62 3.97 33.63
C VAL A 417 3.10 4.58 34.92
N ASN A 418 3.73 4.26 36.05
CA ASN A 418 3.37 4.72 37.38
C ASN A 418 4.57 5.46 38.00
N GLY A 419 4.64 6.78 37.84
CA GLY A 419 5.83 7.55 38.23
C GLY A 419 7.02 7.14 37.38
N ASP A 420 8.05 6.58 38.03
CA ASP A 420 9.27 6.09 37.37
C ASP A 420 9.20 4.58 37.04
N GLU A 421 8.18 3.87 37.53
CA GLU A 421 7.98 2.44 37.24
C GLU A 421 7.32 2.26 35.87
N ILE A 422 7.95 1.46 35.02
CA ILE A 422 7.45 1.10 33.69
C ILE A 422 7.11 -0.39 33.69
N MET A 423 5.88 -0.72 33.32
CA MET A 423 5.40 -2.09 33.21
C MET A 423 4.99 -2.40 31.77
N ILE A 424 5.47 -3.53 31.24
CA ILE A 424 5.09 -4.07 29.93
C ILE A 424 4.48 -5.45 30.14
N ASN A 425 3.23 -5.61 29.69
CA ASN A 425 2.46 -6.85 29.83
C ASN A 425 2.38 -7.37 31.28
N GLY A 426 2.31 -6.45 32.24
CA GLY A 426 2.23 -6.77 33.67
C GLY A 426 3.57 -6.97 34.38
N ASN A 427 4.69 -6.95 33.65
CA ASN A 427 6.02 -7.10 34.24
C ASN A 427 6.74 -5.75 34.30
N VAL A 428 7.32 -5.42 35.46
CA VAL A 428 8.22 -4.26 35.61
C VAL A 428 9.47 -4.49 34.77
N THR A 429 9.86 -3.51 33.95
CA THR A 429 11.03 -3.58 33.08
C THR A 429 11.65 -2.21 32.86
N ASP A 430 12.98 -2.18 32.72
CA ASP A 430 13.76 -1.00 32.36
C ASP A 430 14.29 -1.07 30.92
N SER A 431 13.83 -2.04 30.13
CA SER A 431 14.29 -2.24 28.76
C SER A 431 13.19 -2.79 27.85
N TYR A 432 13.41 -2.65 26.55
CA TYR A 432 12.53 -3.16 25.51
C TYR A 432 13.29 -3.69 24.30
N THR A 433 12.89 -4.85 23.80
CA THR A 433 13.43 -5.48 22.59
C THR A 433 12.41 -5.39 21.46
N PHE A 434 12.79 -4.78 20.35
CA PHE A 434 11.89 -4.56 19.22
C PHE A 434 11.58 -5.85 18.45
N GLN A 435 10.33 -6.01 18.01
CA GLN A 435 9.82 -7.19 17.32
C GLN A 435 9.85 -7.04 15.79
N GLN A 436 9.99 -5.81 15.28
CA GLN A 436 10.11 -5.52 13.85
C GLN A 436 11.08 -4.37 13.55
N ASP A 437 11.42 -4.24 12.26
CA ASP A 437 12.23 -3.13 11.76
C ASP A 437 11.38 -1.87 11.59
N TYR A 438 12.01 -0.71 11.83
CA TYR A 438 11.39 0.60 11.69
C TYR A 438 12.16 1.48 10.70
N TYR A 439 11.47 2.49 10.18
CA TYR A 439 11.99 3.38 9.15
C TYR A 439 11.60 4.83 9.43
N TRP A 440 12.43 5.77 8.99
CA TRP A 440 12.13 7.19 9.01
C TRP A 440 11.80 7.66 7.60
N MET A 441 10.56 8.11 7.40
CA MET A 441 10.03 8.50 6.10
C MET A 441 9.82 10.01 6.04
N MET A 442 10.47 10.70 5.11
CA MET A 442 10.41 12.16 4.96
C MET A 442 10.06 12.60 3.54
N GLY A 443 9.43 13.76 3.42
CA GLY A 443 9.17 14.39 2.12
C GLY A 443 10.43 15.05 1.56
N ASP A 444 10.48 15.19 0.24
CA ASP A 444 11.53 15.93 -0.45
C ASP A 444 11.24 17.44 -0.36
N ASN A 445 9.96 17.83 -0.24
CA ASN A 445 9.54 19.20 0.04
C ASN A 445 9.49 19.43 1.57
N ARG A 446 10.61 19.87 2.14
CA ARG A 446 10.90 19.70 3.57
C ARG A 446 9.98 20.46 4.51
N GLN A 447 9.61 21.69 4.18
CA GLN A 447 8.68 22.49 5.00
C GLN A 447 7.20 22.25 4.64
N ASN A 448 6.90 21.61 3.51
CA ASN A 448 5.52 21.34 3.06
C ASN A 448 5.20 19.84 3.04
N SER A 449 5.71 19.11 4.03
CA SER A 449 5.53 17.66 4.15
C SER A 449 5.13 17.27 5.57
N LEU A 450 3.93 16.71 5.71
CA LEU A 450 3.54 15.97 6.91
C LEU A 450 4.16 14.57 6.84
N ASP A 451 5.18 14.34 7.65
CA ASP A 451 6.00 13.12 7.60
C ASP A 451 6.47 12.66 8.98
N ALA A 452 7.45 11.75 9.06
CA ALA A 452 7.89 11.12 10.30
C ALA A 452 8.29 12.12 11.40
N ARG A 453 8.69 13.35 11.05
CA ARG A 453 8.93 14.41 12.05
C ARG A 453 7.68 14.77 12.85
N ALA A 454 6.49 14.57 12.30
CA ALA A 454 5.22 14.86 12.99
C ALA A 454 4.67 13.68 13.79
N TRP A 455 4.90 12.42 13.36
CA TRP A 455 4.25 11.24 13.96
C TRP A 455 5.18 10.09 14.36
N GLY A 456 6.47 10.16 14.03
CA GLY A 456 7.48 9.19 14.43
C GLY A 456 7.75 8.09 13.40
N TYR A 457 8.01 6.88 13.88
CA TYR A 457 8.54 5.77 13.09
C TYR A 457 7.49 5.06 12.21
N VAL A 458 7.89 4.57 11.04
CA VAL A 458 7.11 3.62 10.22
C VAL A 458 7.53 2.19 10.55
N PRO A 459 6.63 1.37 11.10
CA PRO A 459 6.91 -0.06 11.26
C PRO A 459 6.84 -0.78 9.91
N PHE A 460 7.64 -1.84 9.74
CA PHE A 460 7.70 -2.60 8.49
C PHE A 460 6.34 -3.19 8.06
N ASP A 461 5.46 -3.52 9.01
CA ASP A 461 4.11 -4.01 8.70
C ASP A 461 3.20 -2.98 7.98
N HIS A 462 3.51 -1.68 8.06
CA HIS A 462 2.81 -0.61 7.36
C HIS A 462 3.32 -0.40 5.92
N VAL A 463 4.45 -0.98 5.53
CA VAL A 463 5.02 -0.83 4.18
C VAL A 463 4.12 -1.51 3.15
N VAL A 464 3.73 -0.78 2.10
CA VAL A 464 2.91 -1.30 1.01
C VAL A 464 3.77 -1.76 -0.17
N GLY A 465 4.73 -0.93 -0.60
CA GLY A 465 5.54 -1.25 -1.77
C GLY A 465 6.43 -0.12 -2.28
N LYS A 466 7.12 -0.38 -3.39
CA LYS A 466 8.04 0.54 -4.07
C LYS A 466 7.36 1.15 -5.30
N PRO A 467 7.22 2.48 -5.41
CA PRO A 467 6.91 3.11 -6.69
C PRO A 467 7.99 2.81 -7.71
N VAL A 468 7.61 2.22 -8.83
CA VAL A 468 8.57 1.81 -9.88
C VAL A 468 8.40 2.60 -11.16
N PHE A 469 7.18 3.08 -11.46
CA PHE A 469 6.87 3.64 -12.77
C PHE A 469 5.77 4.69 -12.71
N ILE A 470 5.94 5.80 -13.43
CA ILE A 470 4.92 6.82 -13.69
C ILE A 470 4.28 6.47 -15.04
N TRP A 471 3.05 5.94 -15.03
CA TRP A 471 2.39 5.53 -16.27
C TRP A 471 1.58 6.67 -16.91
N LEU A 472 1.23 7.69 -16.14
CA LEU A 472 0.55 8.90 -16.60
C LEU A 472 0.92 10.08 -15.70
N SER A 473 0.96 11.29 -16.26
CA SER A 473 1.17 12.51 -15.48
C SER A 473 0.32 13.63 -16.04
N ILE A 474 -0.51 14.24 -15.20
CA ILE A 474 -1.50 15.25 -15.58
C ILE A 474 -1.25 16.58 -14.85
N GLU A 475 -1.07 17.65 -15.63
CA GLU A 475 -1.14 19.04 -15.18
C GLU A 475 -2.60 19.51 -15.14
N LYS A 476 -3.19 19.58 -13.94
CA LYS A 476 -4.62 19.91 -13.78
C LYS A 476 -5.03 21.25 -14.42
N ASN A 477 -4.13 22.23 -14.41
CA ASN A 477 -4.40 23.61 -14.84
C ASN A 477 -4.16 23.86 -16.35
N ALA A 478 -3.63 22.89 -17.10
CA ALA A 478 -3.43 23.03 -18.54
C ALA A 478 -4.71 22.67 -19.32
N LYS A 479 -4.73 22.94 -20.64
CA LYS A 479 -5.88 22.68 -21.52
C LYS A 479 -5.55 21.62 -22.58
N GLY A 480 -6.56 20.85 -23.00
CA GLY A 480 -6.41 19.85 -24.06
C GLY A 480 -5.29 18.83 -23.79
N LEU A 481 -4.48 18.55 -24.81
CA LEU A 481 -3.34 17.62 -24.74
C LEU A 481 -2.14 18.17 -23.95
N GLU A 482 -2.08 19.48 -23.70
CA GLU A 482 -1.04 20.08 -22.84
C GLU A 482 -1.21 19.71 -21.37
N LYS A 483 -2.36 19.12 -21.01
CA LYS A 483 -2.55 18.47 -19.70
C LYS A 483 -1.59 17.32 -19.46
N ILE A 484 -1.14 16.63 -20.50
CA ILE A 484 -0.27 15.46 -20.33
C ILE A 484 1.18 15.91 -20.29
N ARG A 485 1.89 15.58 -19.20
CA ARG A 485 3.34 15.78 -19.11
C ARG A 485 4.06 14.63 -19.82
N TRP A 486 4.18 14.75 -21.14
CA TRP A 486 4.72 13.70 -22.01
C TRP A 486 6.15 13.26 -21.65
N ASP A 487 6.94 14.17 -21.08
CA ASP A 487 8.31 13.91 -20.59
C ASP A 487 8.34 13.02 -19.33
N ARG A 488 7.24 12.97 -18.57
CA ARG A 488 7.10 12.13 -17.37
C ARG A 488 6.31 10.86 -17.61
N MET A 489 5.45 10.84 -18.62
CA MET A 489 4.67 9.67 -18.95
C MET A 489 5.58 8.50 -19.35
N PHE A 490 5.32 7.32 -18.79
CA PHE A 490 6.10 6.09 -18.97
C PHE A 490 7.55 6.22 -18.48
N THR A 491 7.75 6.79 -17.29
CA THR A 491 9.09 7.04 -16.74
C THR A 491 9.29 6.24 -15.45
N THR A 492 10.50 5.72 -15.23
CA THR A 492 10.85 5.04 -13.96
C THR A 492 10.94 6.03 -12.80
N VAL A 493 10.45 5.65 -11.62
CA VAL A 493 10.54 6.50 -10.41
C VAL A 493 11.96 6.48 -9.84
N GLY A 494 12.46 5.30 -9.48
CA GLY A 494 13.83 5.08 -8.99
C GLY A 494 14.81 4.71 -10.09
N GLY A 495 16.10 4.66 -9.74
CA GLY A 495 17.21 4.33 -10.63
C GLY A 495 18.25 5.46 -10.70
N GLU A 496 19.35 5.18 -11.40
CA GLU A 496 20.45 6.13 -11.58
C GLU A 496 20.19 7.10 -12.75
N GLY A 497 20.86 8.24 -12.72
CA GLY A 497 20.79 9.26 -13.76
C GLY A 497 19.43 9.94 -13.89
N LYS A 498 19.27 10.68 -14.99
CA LYS A 498 18.05 11.44 -15.27
C LYS A 498 16.88 10.49 -15.61
N PRO A 499 15.64 10.80 -15.17
CA PRO A 499 14.47 10.04 -15.58
C PRO A 499 14.29 10.07 -17.11
N VAL A 500 13.99 8.92 -17.72
CA VAL A 500 13.78 8.77 -19.16
C VAL A 500 12.37 8.26 -19.42
N SER A 501 11.63 8.96 -20.28
CA SER A 501 10.33 8.50 -20.77
C SER A 501 10.50 7.40 -21.82
N TYR A 502 9.88 6.25 -21.54
CA TYR A 502 9.83 5.11 -22.44
C TYR A 502 8.61 5.13 -23.39
N PHE A 503 7.83 6.21 -23.37
CA PHE A 503 6.57 6.27 -24.13
C PHE A 503 6.79 6.10 -25.64
N LYS A 504 7.80 6.76 -26.21
CA LYS A 504 8.13 6.65 -27.63
C LYS A 504 8.52 5.22 -28.02
N TYR A 505 9.33 4.55 -27.20
CA TYR A 505 9.71 3.15 -27.43
C TYR A 505 8.50 2.21 -27.34
N PHE A 506 7.60 2.45 -26.38
CA PHE A 506 6.35 1.72 -26.28
C PHE A 506 5.50 1.85 -27.55
N LEU A 507 5.36 3.06 -28.11
CA LEU A 507 4.62 3.26 -29.36
C LEU A 507 5.27 2.54 -30.55
N ILE A 508 6.61 2.52 -30.63
CA ILE A 508 7.35 1.79 -31.67
C ILE A 508 7.09 0.29 -31.57
N VAL A 509 7.20 -0.29 -30.37
CA VAL A 509 6.93 -1.72 -30.13
C VAL A 509 5.47 -2.06 -30.43
N LEU A 510 4.53 -1.19 -30.04
CA LEU A 510 3.11 -1.38 -30.31
C LEU A 510 2.81 -1.34 -31.82
N ALA A 511 3.39 -0.39 -32.55
CA ALA A 511 3.25 -0.32 -34.01
C ALA A 511 3.85 -1.56 -34.69
N ALA A 512 5.05 -1.98 -34.27
CA ALA A 512 5.69 -3.20 -34.77
C ALA A 512 4.83 -4.45 -34.51
N TRP A 513 4.18 -4.54 -33.34
CA TRP A 513 3.24 -5.62 -33.02
C TRP A 513 2.02 -5.62 -33.94
N PHE A 514 1.41 -4.46 -34.21
CA PHE A 514 0.27 -4.38 -35.14
C PHE A 514 0.67 -4.76 -36.56
N VAL A 515 1.84 -4.34 -37.03
CA VAL A 515 2.37 -4.73 -38.33
C VAL A 515 2.59 -6.24 -38.39
N PHE A 516 3.23 -6.82 -37.37
CA PHE A 516 3.44 -8.26 -37.27
C PHE A 516 2.11 -9.04 -37.26
N ASP A 517 1.13 -8.62 -36.45
CA ASP A 517 -0.17 -9.28 -36.36
C ASP A 517 -0.94 -9.21 -37.68
N PHE A 518 -0.86 -8.09 -38.39
CA PHE A 518 -1.43 -7.93 -39.73
C PHE A 518 -0.85 -8.95 -40.72
N PHE A 519 0.48 -9.04 -40.83
CA PHE A 519 1.12 -10.02 -41.72
C PHE A 519 0.86 -11.46 -41.31
N ARG A 520 0.84 -11.76 -40.01
CA ARG A 520 0.52 -13.09 -39.48
C ARG A 520 -0.89 -13.52 -39.86
N LYS A 521 -1.89 -12.64 -39.69
CA LYS A 521 -3.29 -12.90 -40.07
C LYS A 521 -3.43 -13.09 -41.58
N ARG A 522 -2.74 -12.27 -42.38
CA ARG A 522 -2.75 -12.39 -43.84
C ARG A 522 -2.16 -13.72 -44.32
N LYS A 523 -1.02 -14.15 -43.75
CA LYS A 523 -0.41 -15.45 -44.07
C LYS A 523 -1.33 -16.61 -43.70
N LYS A 524 -2.00 -16.55 -42.54
CA LYS A 524 -2.96 -17.56 -42.10
C LYS A 524 -4.26 -17.59 -42.93
N ALA A 525 -4.60 -16.50 -43.62
CA ALA A 525 -5.72 -16.45 -44.56
C ALA A 525 -5.34 -16.95 -45.97
N GLN A 526 -4.05 -17.06 -46.27
CA GLN A 526 -3.51 -17.57 -47.54
C GLN A 526 -3.08 -19.05 -47.46
N SER A 527 -2.96 -19.60 -46.25
CA SER A 527 -2.80 -21.03 -45.94
C SER A 527 -4.14 -21.65 -45.59
#